data_AF-A0A643BRK5-F1
#
_entry.id   AF-A0A643BRK5-F1
#
_cell.length_a   1.000
_cell.length_b   1.000
_cell.length_c   1.000
_cell.angle_alpha   90.00
_cell.angle_beta   90.00
_cell.angle_gamma   90.00
#
_symmetry.space_group_name_H-M   'P 1'
#
loop_
_entity.id
_entity.type
_entity.pdbx_description
1 polymer ?
#
loop_
_entity_poly.entity_id
_entity_poly.type
_entity_poly.pdbx_seq_one_letter_code
_entity_poly.pdbx_strand_id
1 'polypeptide(L)'
;MNLVVKLRRNFRTLIVLLATFCLVSIVISAYFLYSGYKQEVTLMETTAAAECTDVKILPYRSMELKTVKPIDTSKTDPTVLLFVESQYSQLGQDIIAILESSRFQFHMVIAPGKGDIPPLTDNGKGKYILVIYENILKYVSMDSWNRELLEKYCVEYSVSIIGFHKANENSSPSTQLKGFPLNLFNNLALKDCFVNAQSPLLHITKAPKVEKGPLPGEDWTIFQYNHSTYQPVLLTELQTEKSLSSFSSKPLYATVIQDLGLHDGIQRVLFGNNLNFWLHKLIFIDAISFLSGKRLTLSLDRYILVDIDDIFVGKEGTRMNVKDVKVRTFINHLIIFLSLTLWY
;
A
#
# COMPACT_ATOMS: atom_id res chain seq x y z
N MET A 1 71.01 41.98 -3.30
CA MET A 1 70.52 40.76 -3.98
C MET A 1 70.02 39.66 -3.03
N ASN A 2 69.70 39.95 -1.75
CA ASN A 2 69.39 38.92 -0.74
C ASN A 2 67.94 38.93 -0.19
N LEU A 3 67.15 39.98 -0.47
CA LEU A 3 65.80 40.12 0.09
C LEU A 3 64.73 39.38 -0.74
N VAL A 4 64.82 39.47 -2.07
CA VAL A 4 63.86 38.87 -3.02
C VAL A 4 63.91 37.34 -3.00
N VAL A 5 65.12 36.77 -2.83
CA VAL A 5 65.32 35.32 -2.70
C VAL A 5 64.73 34.80 -1.38
N LYS A 6 64.90 35.56 -0.29
CA LYS A 6 64.34 35.20 1.04
C LYS A 6 62.82 35.29 1.06
N LEU A 7 62.24 36.28 0.37
CA LEU A 7 60.79 36.44 0.22
C LEU A 7 60.17 35.31 -0.64
N ARG A 8 60.80 34.97 -1.78
CA ARG A 8 60.38 33.81 -2.61
C ARG A 8 60.45 32.49 -1.84
N ARG A 9 61.46 32.32 -0.98
CA ARG A 9 61.61 31.12 -0.15
C ARG A 9 60.47 31.02 0.87
N ASN A 10 60.17 32.11 1.58
CA ASN A 10 59.07 32.15 2.55
C ASN A 10 57.70 31.94 1.90
N PHE A 11 57.47 32.49 0.70
CA PHE A 11 56.22 32.29 -0.05
C PHE A 11 56.06 30.83 -0.51
N ARG A 12 57.15 30.20 -0.96
CA ARG A 12 57.15 28.76 -1.28
C ARG A 12 56.88 27.90 -0.05
N THR A 13 57.47 28.23 1.10
CA THR A 13 57.20 27.52 2.36
C THR A 13 55.75 27.69 2.81
N LEU A 14 55.15 28.87 2.64
CA LEU A 14 53.75 29.14 2.94
C LEU A 14 52.80 28.34 2.03
N ILE A 15 53.08 28.29 0.72
CA ILE A 15 52.28 27.50 -0.24
C ILE A 15 52.36 26.01 0.08
N VAL A 16 53.55 25.51 0.43
CA VAL A 16 53.73 24.10 0.82
C VAL A 16 52.95 23.81 2.10
N LEU A 17 53.01 24.68 3.10
CA LEU A 17 52.22 24.52 4.32
C LEU A 17 50.70 24.52 4.05
N LEU A 18 50.22 25.44 3.22
CA LEU A 18 48.81 25.52 2.84
C LEU A 18 48.36 24.24 2.09
N ALA A 19 49.18 23.77 1.15
CA ALA A 19 48.91 22.54 0.41
C ALA A 19 48.89 21.31 1.32
N THR A 20 49.82 21.22 2.28
CA THR A 20 49.82 20.14 3.28
C THR A 20 48.60 20.19 4.18
N PHE A 21 48.17 21.38 4.61
CA PHE A 21 46.97 21.55 5.42
C PHE A 21 45.69 21.16 4.66
N CYS A 22 45.58 21.55 3.38
CA CYS A 22 44.48 21.11 2.52
C CYS A 22 44.44 19.59 2.34
N LEU A 23 45.59 18.94 2.09
CA LEU A 23 45.65 17.48 1.95
C LEU A 23 45.23 16.76 3.24
N VAL A 24 45.71 17.23 4.39
CA VAL A 24 45.31 16.68 5.70
C VAL A 24 43.82 16.87 5.94
N SER A 25 43.26 18.04 5.61
CA SER A 25 41.81 18.27 5.73
C SER A 25 40.99 17.34 4.84
N ILE A 26 41.41 17.10 3.59
CA ILE A 26 40.72 16.17 2.67
C ILE A 26 40.77 14.74 3.22
N VAL A 27 41.91 14.30 3.75
CA VAL A 27 42.07 12.97 4.34
C VAL A 27 41.19 12.80 5.57
N ILE A 28 41.11 13.82 6.45
CA ILE A 28 40.25 13.80 7.64
C ILE A 28 38.77 13.78 7.23
N SER A 29 38.35 14.61 6.27
CA SER A 29 36.97 14.61 5.76
C SER A 29 36.61 13.29 5.08
N ALA A 30 37.52 12.72 4.29
CA ALA A 30 37.33 11.41 3.67
C ALA A 30 37.26 10.29 4.72
N TYR A 31 38.05 10.36 5.78
CA TYR A 31 37.99 9.42 6.89
C TYR A 31 36.65 9.50 7.63
N PHE A 32 36.14 10.70 7.94
CA PHE A 32 34.84 10.86 8.60
C PHE A 32 33.65 10.48 7.70
N LEU A 33 33.73 10.76 6.39
CA LEU A 33 32.75 10.30 5.41
C LEU A 33 32.78 8.77 5.28
N TYR A 34 33.96 8.17 5.23
CA TYR A 34 34.11 6.72 5.13
C TYR A 34 33.70 6.02 6.43
N SER A 35 34.05 6.55 7.60
CA SER A 35 33.62 6.00 8.89
C SER A 35 32.12 6.17 9.10
N GLY A 36 31.56 7.32 8.71
CA GLY A 36 30.12 7.57 8.72
C GLY A 36 29.37 6.64 7.78
N TYR A 37 29.86 6.47 6.55
CA TYR A 37 29.33 5.52 5.57
C TYR A 37 29.43 4.07 6.07
N LYS A 38 30.55 3.68 6.69
CA LYS A 38 30.69 2.33 7.24
C LYS A 38 29.72 2.09 8.39
N GLN A 39 29.47 3.11 9.22
CA GLN A 39 28.51 3.03 10.33
C GLN A 39 27.06 3.02 9.85
N GLU A 40 26.74 3.76 8.80
CA GLU A 40 25.43 3.76 8.13
C GLU A 40 25.18 2.45 7.37
N VAL A 41 26.18 1.92 6.65
CA VAL A 41 26.12 0.59 6.01
C VAL A 41 26.02 -0.51 7.05
N THR A 42 26.75 -0.44 8.17
CA THR A 42 26.63 -1.43 9.25
C THR A 42 25.29 -1.31 9.96
N LEU A 43 24.74 -0.11 10.16
CA LEU A 43 23.40 0.09 10.72
C LEU A 43 22.32 -0.38 9.74
N MET A 44 22.44 -0.09 8.45
CA MET A 44 21.53 -0.58 7.41
C MET A 44 21.66 -2.09 7.21
N GLU A 45 22.85 -2.68 7.25
CA GLU A 45 23.03 -4.14 7.22
C GLU A 45 22.55 -4.80 8.51
N THR A 46 22.72 -4.18 9.68
CA THR A 46 22.23 -4.76 10.94
C THR A 46 20.71 -4.60 11.06
N THR A 47 20.15 -3.49 10.57
CA THR A 47 18.69 -3.26 10.52
C THR A 47 18.05 -4.10 9.42
N ALA A 48 18.65 -4.18 8.24
CA ALA A 48 18.18 -5.04 7.14
C ALA A 48 18.42 -6.52 7.43
N ALA A 49 19.49 -6.94 8.10
CA ALA A 49 19.68 -8.33 8.51
C ALA A 49 18.75 -8.69 9.67
N ALA A 50 18.57 -7.82 10.66
CA ALA A 50 17.63 -8.06 11.76
C ALA A 50 16.16 -8.05 11.30
N GLU A 51 15.79 -7.26 10.29
CA GLU A 51 14.44 -7.26 9.71
C GLU A 51 14.25 -8.32 8.60
N CYS A 52 15.30 -8.69 7.84
CA CYS A 52 15.20 -9.73 6.80
C CYS A 52 15.39 -11.17 7.29
N THR A 53 15.99 -11.42 8.46
CA THR A 53 16.06 -12.79 8.99
C THR A 53 14.71 -13.26 9.54
N ASP A 54 13.86 -12.36 10.03
CA ASP A 54 12.55 -12.72 10.59
C ASP A 54 11.44 -12.83 9.51
N VAL A 55 11.55 -12.12 8.39
CA VAL A 55 10.56 -12.23 7.28
C VAL A 55 10.75 -13.50 6.44
N LYS A 56 11.92 -14.17 6.53
CA LYS A 56 12.17 -15.45 5.84
C LYS A 56 11.42 -16.65 6.46
N ILE A 57 10.72 -16.45 7.58
CA ILE A 57 9.97 -17.51 8.29
C ILE A 57 8.45 -17.26 8.16
N LEU A 58 7.99 -16.72 7.04
CA LEU A 58 6.59 -16.89 6.67
C LEU A 58 6.42 -18.33 6.16
N PRO A 59 5.41 -19.10 6.62
CA PRO A 59 5.15 -20.47 6.12
C PRO A 59 4.62 -20.47 4.68
N TYR A 60 4.79 -19.38 3.95
CA TYR A 60 4.36 -19.23 2.57
C TYR A 60 5.44 -19.83 1.67
N ARG A 61 5.31 -21.14 1.42
CA ARG A 61 5.99 -21.85 0.33
C ARG A 61 5.91 -20.95 -0.90
N SER A 62 7.05 -20.55 -1.47
CA SER A 62 7.13 -19.89 -2.78
C SER A 62 6.33 -20.73 -3.77
N MET A 63 5.06 -20.38 -3.96
CA MET A 63 4.19 -21.11 -4.86
C MET A 63 4.57 -20.66 -6.25
N GLU A 64 5.07 -21.61 -7.05
CA GLU A 64 5.07 -21.49 -8.50
C GLU A 64 3.70 -20.97 -8.92
N LEU A 65 3.73 -19.89 -9.71
CA LEU A 65 2.56 -19.21 -10.25
C LEU A 65 1.79 -20.20 -11.13
N LYS A 66 0.96 -21.06 -10.53
CA LYS A 66 0.01 -21.90 -11.26
C LYS A 66 -0.75 -20.98 -12.19
N THR A 67 -0.86 -21.36 -13.45
CA THR A 67 -1.37 -20.55 -14.57
C THR A 67 -2.69 -19.86 -14.22
N VAL A 68 -2.61 -18.65 -13.68
CA VAL A 68 -3.74 -17.76 -13.43
C VAL A 68 -4.24 -17.30 -14.79
N LYS A 69 -5.55 -17.38 -15.03
CA LYS A 69 -6.14 -16.86 -16.27
C LYS A 69 -5.81 -15.36 -16.37
N PRO A 70 -5.19 -14.89 -17.46
CA PRO A 70 -4.90 -13.47 -17.61
C PRO A 70 -6.20 -12.67 -17.64
N ILE A 71 -6.22 -11.52 -16.97
CA ILE A 71 -7.37 -10.62 -16.97
C ILE A 71 -7.43 -9.92 -18.32
N ASP A 72 -8.34 -10.36 -19.19
CA ASP A 72 -8.66 -9.69 -20.45
C ASP A 72 -10.05 -9.07 -20.39
N THR A 73 -10.07 -7.79 -20.01
CA THR A 73 -11.28 -6.96 -19.93
C THR A 73 -11.47 -6.11 -21.18
N SER A 74 -10.85 -6.44 -22.31
CA SER A 74 -10.97 -5.64 -23.56
C SER A 74 -12.41 -5.48 -24.06
N LYS A 75 -13.26 -6.47 -23.76
CA LYS A 75 -14.68 -6.51 -24.14
C LYS A 75 -15.62 -5.74 -23.20
N THR A 76 -15.08 -4.99 -22.24
CA THR A 76 -15.89 -4.24 -21.28
C THR A 76 -15.69 -2.73 -21.36
N ASP A 77 -16.71 -1.98 -20.94
CA ASP A 77 -16.59 -0.54 -20.69
C ASP A 77 -15.81 -0.28 -19.39
N PRO A 78 -14.99 0.79 -19.32
CA PRO A 78 -14.18 1.13 -18.15
C PRO A 78 -15.04 1.76 -17.03
N THR A 79 -16.17 1.14 -16.71
CA THR A 79 -17.12 1.56 -15.69
C THR A 79 -17.17 0.50 -14.59
N VAL A 80 -17.12 0.94 -13.34
CA VAL A 80 -17.20 0.07 -12.16
C VAL A 80 -18.66 -0.10 -11.74
N LEU A 81 -19.12 -1.33 -11.51
CA LEU A 81 -20.41 -1.59 -10.88
C LEU A 81 -20.22 -1.65 -9.37
N LEU A 82 -20.82 -0.72 -8.62
CA LEU A 82 -20.70 -0.63 -7.17
C LEU A 82 -22.02 -0.99 -6.49
N PHE A 83 -22.01 -2.07 -5.71
CA PHE A 83 -23.11 -2.46 -4.85
C PHE A 83 -22.91 -1.93 -3.43
N VAL A 84 -23.78 -1.00 -3.01
CA VAL A 84 -23.80 -0.42 -1.65
C VAL A 84 -24.96 -0.96 -0.82
N GLU A 85 -24.86 -0.95 0.50
CA GLU A 85 -25.98 -1.36 1.37
C GLU A 85 -27.09 -0.30 1.43
N SER A 86 -26.72 0.98 1.35
CA SER A 86 -27.65 2.10 1.32
C SER A 86 -26.99 3.29 0.63
N GLN A 87 -27.77 4.31 0.27
CA GLN A 87 -27.24 5.54 -0.33
C GLN A 87 -26.32 6.33 0.60
N TYR A 88 -26.39 6.09 1.92
CA TYR A 88 -25.71 6.88 2.94
C TYR A 88 -24.70 6.05 3.74
N SER A 89 -24.38 4.84 3.30
CA SER A 89 -23.44 4.01 4.03
C SER A 89 -22.04 4.63 4.00
N GLN A 90 -21.38 4.69 5.15
CA GLN A 90 -20.08 5.36 5.26
C GLN A 90 -19.03 4.74 4.34
N LEU A 91 -18.93 3.41 4.32
CA LEU A 91 -17.98 2.71 3.45
C LEU A 91 -18.35 2.89 1.97
N GLY A 92 -19.63 2.86 1.62
CA GLY A 92 -20.10 3.20 0.28
C GLY A 92 -19.65 4.59 -0.17
N GLN A 93 -19.80 5.59 0.70
CA GLN A 93 -19.36 6.97 0.45
C GLN A 93 -17.83 7.10 0.35
N ASP A 94 -17.08 6.38 1.19
CA ASP A 94 -15.61 6.36 1.11
C ASP A 94 -15.13 5.74 -0.21
N ILE A 95 -15.77 4.65 -0.66
CA ILE A 95 -15.48 4.03 -1.96
C ILE A 95 -15.78 5.02 -3.10
N ILE A 96 -16.95 5.66 -3.08
CA ILE A 96 -17.37 6.67 -4.08
C ILE A 96 -16.34 7.80 -4.14
N ALA A 97 -15.94 8.36 -2.99
CA ALA A 97 -14.97 9.45 -2.93
C ALA A 97 -13.62 9.06 -3.56
N ILE A 98 -13.15 7.82 -3.36
CA ILE A 98 -11.93 7.33 -4.01
C ILE A 98 -12.12 7.18 -5.52
N LEU A 99 -13.25 6.64 -5.97
CA LEU A 99 -13.53 6.48 -7.41
C LEU A 99 -13.64 7.85 -8.12
N GLU A 100 -14.35 8.81 -7.51
CA GLU A 100 -14.51 10.17 -8.03
C GLU A 100 -13.19 10.94 -8.09
N SER A 101 -12.41 10.92 -7.00
CA SER A 101 -11.09 11.58 -6.96
C SER A 101 -10.10 10.96 -7.95
N SER A 102 -10.25 9.65 -8.23
CA SER A 102 -9.49 8.92 -9.24
C SER A 102 -10.03 9.11 -10.68
N ARG A 103 -11.18 9.79 -10.84
CA ARG A 103 -11.90 9.96 -12.11
C ARG A 103 -12.26 8.62 -12.79
N PHE A 104 -12.52 7.59 -12.00
CA PHE A 104 -13.01 6.31 -12.49
C PHE A 104 -14.53 6.36 -12.60
N GLN A 105 -15.07 6.01 -13.76
CA GLN A 105 -16.53 5.97 -13.95
C GLN A 105 -17.10 4.81 -13.14
N PHE A 106 -18.25 5.05 -12.49
CA PHE A 106 -18.94 4.01 -11.74
C PHE A 106 -20.45 4.15 -11.86
N HIS A 107 -21.14 3.03 -11.69
CA HIS A 107 -22.58 2.95 -11.57
C HIS A 107 -22.89 2.35 -10.19
N MET A 108 -23.44 3.18 -9.31
CA MET A 108 -23.84 2.76 -7.96
C MET A 108 -25.25 2.18 -7.97
N VAL A 109 -25.42 1.03 -7.33
CA VAL A 109 -26.68 0.33 -7.15
C VAL A 109 -26.78 -0.12 -5.69
N ILE A 110 -27.96 -0.01 -5.09
CA ILE A 110 -28.20 -0.58 -3.77
C ILE A 110 -28.29 -2.10 -3.93
N ALA A 111 -27.45 -2.84 -3.20
CA ALA A 111 -27.37 -4.29 -3.28
C ALA A 111 -28.76 -4.93 -3.19
N PRO A 112 -29.24 -5.58 -4.26
CA PRO A 112 -30.59 -6.08 -4.29
C PRO A 112 -30.72 -7.24 -3.29
N GLY A 113 -31.66 -7.13 -2.36
CA GLY A 113 -31.95 -8.24 -1.44
C GLY A 113 -32.68 -9.39 -2.14
N LYS A 114 -33.73 -9.06 -2.89
CA LYS A 114 -34.51 -9.99 -3.74
C LYS A 114 -34.87 -9.36 -5.11
N GLY A 115 -34.25 -8.24 -5.45
CA GLY A 115 -34.48 -7.52 -6.70
C GLY A 115 -33.57 -8.01 -7.81
N ASP A 116 -33.84 -7.60 -9.03
CA ASP A 116 -32.99 -7.91 -10.18
C ASP A 116 -31.69 -7.09 -10.14
N ILE A 117 -30.60 -7.71 -10.59
CA ILE A 117 -29.35 -6.99 -10.84
C ILE A 117 -29.49 -6.10 -12.09
N PRO A 118 -28.77 -4.96 -12.17
CA PRO A 118 -28.77 -4.14 -13.38
C PRO A 118 -28.28 -4.96 -14.59
N PRO A 119 -28.66 -4.57 -15.82
CA PRO A 119 -28.17 -5.24 -17.02
C PRO A 119 -26.64 -5.19 -17.06
N LEU A 120 -26.01 -6.35 -17.25
CA LEU A 120 -24.56 -6.51 -17.26
C LEU A 120 -23.95 -6.34 -18.65
N THR A 121 -24.76 -6.50 -19.70
CA THR A 121 -24.31 -6.39 -21.10
C THR A 121 -25.13 -5.37 -21.87
N ASP A 122 -24.53 -4.78 -22.91
CA ASP A 122 -25.17 -3.95 -23.91
C ASP A 122 -24.69 -4.38 -25.30
N ASN A 123 -25.60 -4.78 -26.19
CA ASN A 123 -25.25 -5.14 -27.57
C ASN A 123 -24.06 -6.11 -27.71
N GLY A 124 -23.94 -7.09 -26.80
CA GLY A 124 -22.85 -8.08 -26.79
C GLY A 124 -21.52 -7.60 -26.19
N LYS A 125 -21.48 -6.38 -25.62
CA LYS A 125 -20.35 -5.84 -24.85
C LYS A 125 -20.68 -5.87 -23.35
N GLY A 126 -19.67 -6.08 -22.51
CA GLY A 126 -19.85 -5.99 -21.06
C GLY A 126 -19.89 -4.54 -20.59
N LYS A 127 -20.88 -4.17 -19.79
CA LYS A 127 -21.04 -2.79 -19.31
C LYS A 127 -20.04 -2.39 -18.23
N TYR A 128 -19.47 -3.36 -17.53
CA TYR A 128 -18.64 -3.10 -16.36
C TYR A 128 -17.33 -3.86 -16.41
N ILE A 129 -16.24 -3.17 -16.08
CA ILE A 129 -14.90 -3.77 -16.04
C ILE A 129 -14.59 -4.42 -14.68
N LEU A 130 -15.24 -3.98 -13.63
CA LEU A 130 -15.00 -4.39 -12.25
C LEU A 130 -16.31 -4.30 -11.46
N VAL A 131 -16.54 -5.25 -10.56
CA VAL A 131 -17.67 -5.23 -9.62
C VAL A 131 -17.14 -5.04 -8.21
N ILE A 132 -17.73 -4.14 -7.44
CA ILE A 132 -17.36 -3.86 -6.06
C ILE A 132 -18.57 -4.09 -5.17
N TYR A 133 -18.40 -4.87 -4.11
CA TYR A 133 -19.38 -5.05 -3.05
C TYR A 133 -18.90 -4.37 -1.78
N GLU A 134 -19.66 -3.38 -1.31
CA GLU A 134 -19.49 -2.82 0.03
C GLU A 134 -19.63 -3.90 1.12
N ASN A 135 -20.48 -4.90 0.89
CA ASN A 135 -20.62 -6.05 1.77
C ASN A 135 -20.64 -7.33 0.95
N ILE A 136 -19.57 -8.12 1.03
CA ILE A 136 -19.42 -9.39 0.32
C ILE A 136 -20.50 -10.41 0.71
N LEU A 137 -21.09 -10.29 1.90
CA LEU A 137 -22.19 -11.16 2.31
C LEU A 137 -23.42 -10.96 1.41
N LYS A 138 -23.63 -9.78 0.82
CA LYS A 138 -24.71 -9.55 -0.16
C LYS A 138 -24.51 -10.32 -1.45
N TYR A 139 -23.27 -10.45 -1.91
CA TYR A 139 -22.93 -11.31 -3.05
C TYR A 139 -23.17 -12.79 -2.73
N VAL A 140 -22.73 -13.24 -1.55
CA VAL A 140 -22.83 -14.66 -1.15
C VAL A 140 -24.25 -15.10 -0.82
N SER A 141 -25.08 -14.19 -0.29
CA SER A 141 -26.49 -14.43 0.07
C SER A 141 -27.48 -14.09 -1.04
N MET A 142 -27.00 -13.62 -2.20
CA MET A 142 -27.80 -13.38 -3.39
C MET A 142 -28.57 -14.65 -3.80
N ASP A 143 -29.74 -14.47 -4.41
CA ASP A 143 -30.47 -15.59 -4.98
C ASP A 143 -29.64 -16.30 -6.07
N SER A 144 -29.88 -17.60 -6.25
CA SER A 144 -29.06 -18.44 -7.11
C SER A 144 -29.06 -17.97 -8.57
N TRP A 145 -30.17 -17.40 -9.05
CA TRP A 145 -30.30 -16.98 -10.44
C TRP A 145 -29.48 -15.73 -10.74
N ASN A 146 -29.62 -14.67 -9.93
CA ASN A 146 -28.79 -13.47 -10.05
C ASN A 146 -27.32 -13.77 -9.82
N ARG A 147 -27.01 -14.66 -8.87
CA ARG A 147 -25.63 -15.09 -8.62
C ARG A 147 -25.03 -15.80 -9.82
N GLU A 148 -25.73 -16.77 -10.41
CA GLU A 148 -25.28 -17.50 -11.60
C GLU A 148 -25.11 -16.56 -12.80
N LEU A 149 -26.04 -15.61 -12.99
CA LEU A 149 -25.97 -14.60 -14.04
C LEU A 149 -24.71 -13.73 -13.90
N LEU A 150 -24.42 -13.25 -12.68
CA LEU A 150 -23.23 -12.46 -12.40
C LEU A 150 -21.94 -13.28 -12.55
N GLU A 151 -21.90 -14.51 -12.04
CA GLU A 151 -20.74 -15.39 -12.15
C GLU A 151 -20.43 -15.72 -13.61
N LYS A 152 -21.46 -16.01 -14.41
CA LYS A 152 -21.31 -16.22 -15.86
C LYS A 152 -20.73 -14.98 -16.55
N TYR A 153 -21.24 -13.80 -16.22
CA TYR A 153 -20.70 -12.54 -16.73
C TYR A 153 -19.22 -12.35 -16.35
N CYS A 154 -18.86 -12.57 -15.08
CA CYS A 154 -17.49 -12.46 -14.60
C CYS A 154 -16.54 -13.41 -15.34
N VAL A 155 -16.95 -14.66 -15.58
CA VAL A 155 -16.12 -15.64 -16.31
C VAL A 155 -16.00 -15.31 -17.80
N GLU A 156 -17.11 -14.92 -18.44
CA GLU A 156 -17.18 -14.64 -19.89
C GLU A 156 -16.41 -13.37 -20.28
N TYR A 157 -16.53 -12.30 -19.48
CA TYR A 157 -15.91 -11.00 -19.74
C TYR A 157 -14.63 -10.74 -18.92
N SER A 158 -14.16 -11.76 -18.18
CA SER A 158 -13.01 -11.67 -17.26
C SER A 158 -13.13 -10.53 -16.24
N VAL A 159 -14.35 -10.26 -15.77
CA VAL A 159 -14.62 -9.24 -14.76
C VAL A 159 -14.35 -9.81 -13.38
N SER A 160 -13.66 -9.02 -12.57
CA SER A 160 -13.23 -9.39 -11.22
C SER A 160 -14.07 -8.70 -10.16
N ILE A 161 -13.97 -9.17 -8.91
CA ILE A 161 -14.76 -8.66 -7.79
C ILE A 161 -13.87 -8.10 -6.67
N ILE A 162 -14.16 -6.90 -6.19
CA ILE A 162 -13.65 -6.43 -4.89
C ILE A 162 -14.77 -6.57 -3.86
N GLY A 163 -14.48 -7.14 -2.69
CA GLY A 163 -15.45 -7.32 -1.62
C GLY A 163 -14.93 -6.80 -0.30
N PHE A 164 -15.76 -6.06 0.43
CA PHE A 164 -15.48 -5.70 1.81
C PHE A 164 -16.33 -6.56 2.75
N HIS A 165 -15.75 -6.94 3.88
CA HIS A 165 -16.45 -7.53 5.00
C HIS A 165 -16.07 -6.75 6.25
N LYS A 166 -17.01 -5.95 6.74
CA LYS A 166 -16.89 -5.27 8.02
C LYS A 166 -17.81 -5.96 9.02
N ALA A 167 -17.25 -6.52 10.08
CA ALA A 167 -18.04 -7.09 11.16
C ALA A 167 -18.82 -5.99 11.89
N ASN A 168 -19.99 -6.36 12.40
CA ASN A 168 -20.78 -5.55 13.34
C ASN A 168 -20.85 -6.26 14.70
N GLU A 169 -21.39 -5.57 15.71
CA GLU A 169 -21.51 -6.11 17.07
C GLU A 169 -22.32 -7.43 17.13
N ASN A 170 -23.26 -7.61 16.20
CA ASN A 170 -24.10 -8.82 16.11
C ASN A 170 -23.46 -9.94 15.28
N SER A 171 -22.30 -9.70 14.67
CA SER A 171 -21.63 -10.67 13.81
C SER A 171 -21.07 -11.80 14.66
N SER A 172 -21.29 -13.05 14.22
CA SER A 172 -20.75 -14.21 14.92
C SER A 172 -19.21 -14.13 14.95
N PRO A 173 -18.55 -14.54 16.06
CA PRO A 173 -17.09 -14.42 16.19
C PRO A 173 -16.31 -15.20 15.12
N SER A 174 -16.86 -16.32 14.65
CA SER A 174 -16.34 -17.08 13.52
C SER A 174 -17.48 -17.45 12.58
N THR A 175 -17.25 -17.36 11.27
CA THR A 175 -18.24 -17.72 10.25
C THR A 175 -17.53 -18.19 8.99
N GLN A 176 -17.99 -19.28 8.40
CA GLN A 176 -17.53 -19.70 7.08
C GLN A 176 -18.25 -18.91 6.00
N LEU A 177 -17.50 -18.36 5.03
CA LEU A 177 -18.10 -17.67 3.89
C LEU A 177 -18.74 -18.71 2.96
N LYS A 178 -20.07 -18.70 2.86
CA LYS A 178 -20.83 -19.73 2.13
C LYS A 178 -20.37 -19.84 0.66
N GLY A 179 -20.06 -21.05 0.23
CA GLY A 179 -19.59 -21.33 -1.14
C GLY A 179 -18.10 -21.09 -1.36
N PHE A 180 -17.35 -20.72 -0.32
CA PHE A 180 -15.92 -20.46 -0.39
C PHE A 180 -15.17 -21.24 0.71
N PRO A 181 -13.96 -21.77 0.43
CA PRO A 181 -13.11 -22.42 1.44
C PRO A 181 -12.38 -21.36 2.29
N LEU A 182 -13.16 -20.47 2.92
CA LEU A 182 -12.69 -19.29 3.64
C LEU A 182 -13.47 -19.11 4.95
N ASN A 183 -12.74 -19.05 6.06
CA ASN A 183 -13.29 -18.77 7.38
C ASN A 183 -12.96 -17.33 7.78
N LEU A 184 -13.96 -16.64 8.32
CA LEU A 184 -13.88 -15.29 8.83
C LEU A 184 -13.84 -15.33 10.34
N PHE A 185 -12.91 -14.59 10.96
CA PHE A 185 -12.93 -14.33 12.41
C PHE A 185 -13.08 -12.84 12.63
N ASN A 186 -14.14 -12.46 13.33
CA ASN A 186 -14.67 -11.10 13.40
C ASN A 186 -14.38 -10.45 14.75
N ASN A 187 -14.48 -9.12 14.79
CA ASN A 187 -14.39 -8.30 16.00
C ASN A 187 -13.09 -8.54 16.78
N LEU A 188 -11.97 -8.49 16.05
CA LEU A 188 -10.63 -8.65 16.60
C LEU A 188 -9.91 -7.30 16.72
N ALA A 189 -9.13 -7.16 17.80
CA ALA A 189 -8.16 -6.09 17.94
C ALA A 189 -6.80 -6.54 17.39
N LEU A 190 -6.29 -5.82 16.41
CA LEU A 190 -5.09 -6.17 15.65
C LEU A 190 -4.00 -5.13 15.85
N LYS A 191 -2.75 -5.51 15.58
CA LYS A 191 -1.58 -4.62 15.62
C LYS A 191 -0.58 -5.03 14.53
N ASP A 192 0.40 -4.17 14.32
CA ASP A 192 1.58 -4.42 13.49
C ASP A 192 1.20 -4.94 12.09
N CYS A 193 0.94 -4.02 11.15
CA CYS A 193 0.53 -4.39 9.80
C CYS A 193 1.73 -4.51 8.85
N PHE A 194 1.74 -5.59 8.08
CA PHE A 194 2.78 -5.97 7.13
C PHE A 194 2.20 -6.10 5.73
N VAL A 195 2.81 -5.42 4.76
CA VAL A 195 2.48 -5.58 3.34
C VAL A 195 3.29 -6.76 2.76
N ASN A 196 2.62 -7.72 2.14
CA ASN A 196 3.29 -8.82 1.46
C ASN A 196 3.92 -8.37 0.13
N ALA A 197 5.24 -8.19 0.11
CA ALA A 197 5.99 -7.75 -1.07
C ALA A 197 5.89 -8.68 -2.29
N GLN A 198 5.50 -9.93 -2.09
CA GLN A 198 5.35 -10.91 -3.18
C GLN A 198 3.99 -10.83 -3.89
N SER A 199 3.06 -10.01 -3.37
CA SER A 199 1.74 -9.89 -3.99
C SER A 199 1.82 -9.16 -5.33
N PRO A 200 1.34 -9.77 -6.44
CA PRO A 200 1.37 -9.14 -7.76
C PRO A 200 0.37 -7.98 -7.89
N LEU A 201 -0.51 -7.82 -6.89
CA LEU A 201 -1.50 -6.75 -6.80
C LEU A 201 -0.86 -5.37 -6.59
N LEU A 202 0.30 -5.31 -5.92
CA LEU A 202 0.92 -4.06 -5.52
C LEU A 202 1.42 -3.24 -6.71
N HIS A 203 1.06 -1.97 -6.76
CA HIS A 203 1.51 -1.04 -7.81
C HIS A 203 1.98 0.29 -7.24
N ILE A 204 1.12 0.97 -6.49
CA ILE A 204 1.40 2.20 -5.75
C ILE A 204 2.00 1.87 -4.39
N THR A 205 1.46 0.84 -3.72
CA THR A 205 1.90 0.44 -2.39
C THR A 205 3.23 -0.31 -2.49
N LYS A 206 4.27 0.20 -1.83
CA LYS A 206 5.58 -0.46 -1.76
C LYS A 206 5.72 -1.25 -0.46
N ALA A 207 6.36 -2.40 -0.56
CA ALA A 207 6.69 -3.29 0.56
C ALA A 207 8.22 -3.50 0.65
N PRO A 208 8.75 -3.93 1.81
CA PRO A 208 8.08 -4.07 3.09
C PRO A 208 8.11 -2.74 3.85
N LYS A 209 6.93 -2.20 4.15
CA LYS A 209 6.78 -1.15 5.18
C LYS A 209 5.93 -1.75 6.29
N VAL A 210 6.49 -1.84 7.49
CA VAL A 210 5.78 -2.28 8.69
C VAL A 210 5.17 -1.05 9.34
N GLU A 211 3.85 -1.04 9.48
CA GLU A 211 3.19 -0.08 10.35
C GLU A 211 3.08 -0.70 11.73
N LYS A 212 4.02 -0.31 12.60
CA LYS A 212 4.07 -0.79 13.99
C LYS A 212 3.03 -0.06 14.84
N GLY A 213 2.38 -0.80 15.73
CA GLY A 213 1.39 -0.27 16.66
C GLY A 213 -0.02 -0.86 16.46
N PRO A 214 -0.97 -0.48 17.34
CA PRO A 214 -2.34 -0.96 17.26
C PRO A 214 -3.04 -0.43 16.02
N LEU A 215 -3.81 -1.31 15.36
CA LEU A 215 -4.70 -0.90 14.29
C LEU A 215 -5.92 -0.17 14.86
N PRO A 216 -6.53 0.75 14.08
CA PRO A 216 -7.68 1.51 14.56
C PRO A 216 -8.89 0.60 14.77
N GLY A 217 -9.45 0.61 15.99
CA GLY A 217 -10.67 -0.12 16.33
C GLY A 217 -10.47 -1.60 16.63
N GLU A 218 -11.57 -2.28 16.98
CA GLU A 218 -11.63 -3.69 17.34
C GLU A 218 -12.63 -4.46 16.46
N ASP A 219 -13.08 -3.87 15.36
CA ASP A 219 -14.08 -4.40 14.41
C ASP A 219 -13.42 -5.10 13.21
N TRP A 220 -12.17 -5.54 13.35
CA TRP A 220 -11.43 -6.19 12.28
C TRP A 220 -11.88 -7.63 12.07
N THR A 221 -11.82 -8.04 10.80
CA THR A 221 -11.97 -9.41 10.37
C THR A 221 -10.67 -9.93 9.79
N ILE A 222 -10.26 -11.12 10.23
CA ILE A 222 -9.17 -11.87 9.59
C ILE A 222 -9.72 -13.00 8.74
N PHE A 223 -8.99 -13.30 7.68
CA PHE A 223 -9.27 -14.35 6.71
C PHE A 223 -8.38 -15.56 6.96
N GLN A 224 -8.98 -16.66 7.39
CA GLN A 224 -8.31 -17.95 7.45
C GLN A 224 -8.73 -18.79 6.24
N TYR A 225 -7.75 -19.15 5.42
CA TYR A 225 -7.97 -19.95 4.22
C TYR A 225 -7.15 -21.23 4.27
N ASN A 226 -7.71 -22.30 3.72
CA ASN A 226 -7.04 -23.59 3.55
C ASN A 226 -7.11 -24.04 2.08
N HIS A 227 -6.88 -23.10 1.16
CA HIS A 227 -6.92 -23.34 -0.27
C HIS A 227 -5.89 -22.47 -0.98
N SER A 228 -5.19 -23.05 -1.96
CA SER A 228 -4.11 -22.39 -2.71
C SER A 228 -4.56 -21.25 -3.62
N THR A 229 -5.88 -21.02 -3.77
CA THR A 229 -6.41 -19.87 -4.53
C THR A 229 -6.15 -18.55 -3.82
N TYR A 230 -5.97 -18.56 -2.49
CA TYR A 230 -5.86 -17.34 -1.71
C TYR A 230 -4.41 -16.98 -1.43
N GLN A 231 -4.08 -15.73 -1.71
CA GLN A 231 -2.79 -15.12 -1.40
C GLN A 231 -2.97 -13.93 -0.45
N PRO A 232 -2.19 -13.84 0.64
CA PRO A 232 -2.29 -12.72 1.57
C PRO A 232 -1.66 -11.47 0.94
N VAL A 233 -2.32 -10.33 1.11
CA VAL A 233 -1.82 -9.01 0.67
C VAL A 233 -1.40 -8.17 1.88
N LEU A 234 -2.27 -8.09 2.89
CA LEU A 234 -1.96 -7.49 4.19
C LEU A 234 -2.03 -8.54 5.29
N LEU A 235 -1.02 -8.51 6.14
CA LEU A 235 -0.82 -9.42 7.27
C LEU A 235 -0.73 -8.60 8.56
N THR A 236 -1.20 -9.15 9.68
CA THR A 236 -1.27 -8.46 10.98
C THR A 236 -1.07 -9.42 12.14
N GLU A 237 -0.66 -8.91 13.30
CA GLU A 237 -0.66 -9.66 14.57
C GLU A 237 -1.93 -9.40 15.39
N LEU A 238 -2.29 -10.34 16.27
CA LEU A 238 -3.35 -10.14 17.25
C LEU A 238 -2.84 -9.26 18.41
N GLN A 239 -3.65 -8.32 18.89
CA GLN A 239 -3.23 -7.41 19.96
C GLN A 239 -3.09 -8.12 21.32
N THR A 240 -4.03 -9.02 21.65
CA THR A 240 -4.05 -9.75 22.93
C THR A 240 -3.78 -11.25 22.71
N GLU A 241 -2.62 -11.72 23.16
CA GLU A 241 -2.25 -13.15 23.14
C GLU A 241 -2.96 -13.92 24.27
N LYS A 242 -4.27 -14.15 24.16
CA LYS A 242 -4.90 -15.20 24.98
C LYS A 242 -4.61 -16.57 24.35
N SER A 243 -3.47 -17.13 24.78
CA SER A 243 -3.09 -18.55 24.75
C SER A 243 -3.12 -19.29 23.40
N LEU A 244 -2.15 -19.03 22.52
CA LEU A 244 -1.64 -20.08 21.62
C LEU A 244 -0.12 -20.13 21.75
N SER A 245 0.33 -21.15 22.48
CA SER A 245 1.65 -21.33 23.06
C SER A 245 2.78 -21.61 22.06
N SER A 246 3.94 -21.04 22.37
CA SER A 246 5.24 -21.75 22.48
C SER A 246 5.90 -22.31 21.22
N PHE A 247 5.93 -21.55 20.11
CA PHE A 247 6.94 -21.66 19.06
C PHE A 247 7.35 -20.26 18.56
N SER A 248 8.60 -20.11 18.13
CA SER A 248 9.32 -18.85 17.91
C SER A 248 8.90 -18.01 16.69
N SER A 249 7.60 -17.95 16.37
CA SER A 249 7.07 -17.06 15.34
C SER A 249 5.62 -16.74 15.68
N LYS A 250 5.33 -15.48 15.98
CA LYS A 250 3.95 -15.03 16.17
C LYS A 250 3.15 -15.30 14.89
N PRO A 251 1.94 -15.87 14.97
CA PRO A 251 1.14 -16.12 13.79
C PRO A 251 0.69 -14.80 13.17
N LEU A 252 1.03 -14.58 11.89
CA LEU A 252 0.49 -13.49 11.09
C LEU A 252 -0.85 -13.89 10.49
N TYR A 253 -1.83 -13.00 10.58
CA TYR A 253 -3.19 -13.19 10.09
C TYR A 253 -3.47 -12.25 8.93
N ALA A 254 -4.16 -12.73 7.89
CA ALA A 254 -4.45 -11.92 6.72
C ALA A 254 -5.71 -11.07 6.93
N THR A 255 -5.61 -9.75 6.75
CA THR A 255 -6.75 -8.82 6.74
C THR A 255 -7.15 -8.40 5.33
N VAL A 256 -6.26 -8.59 4.35
CA VAL A 256 -6.58 -8.47 2.94
C VAL A 256 -6.03 -9.68 2.21
N ILE A 257 -6.87 -10.32 1.41
CA ILE A 257 -6.50 -11.48 0.58
C ILE A 257 -6.88 -11.26 -0.88
N GLN A 258 -6.08 -11.83 -1.77
CA GLN A 258 -6.37 -11.98 -3.18
C GLN A 258 -6.81 -13.42 -3.44
N ASP A 259 -7.99 -13.60 -4.04
CA ASP A 259 -8.43 -14.85 -4.63
C ASP A 259 -8.03 -14.87 -6.11
N LEU A 260 -7.20 -15.84 -6.48
CA LEU A 260 -6.74 -16.05 -7.85
C LEU A 260 -7.80 -16.65 -8.77
N GLY A 261 -8.97 -17.00 -8.24
CA GLY A 261 -10.07 -17.59 -9.02
C GLY A 261 -9.80 -19.03 -9.45
N LEU A 262 -8.93 -19.77 -8.74
CA LEU A 262 -8.65 -21.17 -9.07
C LEU A 262 -9.84 -22.10 -8.75
N HIS A 263 -10.80 -21.63 -7.96
CA HIS A 263 -11.98 -22.39 -7.58
C HIS A 263 -13.13 -22.26 -8.59
N ASP A 264 -13.40 -21.05 -9.10
CA ASP A 264 -14.57 -20.74 -9.93
C ASP A 264 -14.26 -19.87 -11.16
N GLY A 265 -12.99 -19.55 -11.41
CA GLY A 265 -12.55 -18.74 -12.55
C GLY A 265 -12.67 -17.23 -12.35
N ILE A 266 -13.07 -16.76 -11.16
CA ILE A 266 -13.28 -15.34 -10.88
C ILE A 266 -12.23 -14.84 -9.90
N GLN A 267 -11.45 -13.83 -10.31
CA GLN A 267 -10.47 -13.21 -9.43
C GLN A 267 -11.14 -12.22 -8.48
N ARG A 268 -10.69 -12.21 -7.22
CA ARG A 268 -11.25 -11.32 -6.19
C ARG A 268 -10.19 -10.73 -5.28
N VAL A 269 -10.51 -9.59 -4.67
CA VAL A 269 -9.75 -9.06 -3.54
C VAL A 269 -10.72 -8.76 -2.41
N LEU A 270 -10.46 -9.33 -1.24
CA LEU A 270 -11.33 -9.24 -0.08
C LEU A 270 -10.66 -8.44 1.05
N PHE A 271 -11.38 -7.47 1.60
CA PHE A 271 -10.94 -6.60 2.69
C PHE A 271 -11.70 -6.93 3.97
N GLY A 272 -10.97 -7.13 5.07
CA GLY A 272 -11.48 -7.50 6.38
C GLY A 272 -11.76 -6.31 7.30
N ASN A 273 -11.94 -5.11 6.75
CA ASN A 273 -12.49 -3.93 7.42
C ASN A 273 -12.86 -2.89 6.34
N ASN A 274 -13.32 -1.71 6.74
CA ASN A 274 -13.57 -0.56 5.87
C ASN A 274 -12.28 0.15 5.40
N LEU A 275 -12.44 1.33 4.81
CA LEU A 275 -11.36 2.15 4.28
C LEU A 275 -10.82 3.20 5.27
N ASN A 276 -11.18 3.14 6.56
CA ASN A 276 -10.68 4.12 7.55
C ASN A 276 -9.17 4.00 7.75
N PHE A 277 -8.64 2.78 7.68
CA PHE A 277 -7.21 2.52 7.74
C PHE A 277 -6.54 2.94 6.43
N TRP A 278 -5.55 3.83 6.49
CA TRP A 278 -4.97 4.47 5.29
C TRP A 278 -4.35 3.46 4.30
N LEU A 279 -3.78 2.36 4.80
CA LEU A 279 -3.18 1.33 3.95
C LEU A 279 -4.25 0.56 3.15
N HIS A 280 -5.46 0.37 3.70
CA HIS A 280 -6.58 -0.18 2.92
C HIS A 280 -6.92 0.71 1.72
N LYS A 281 -6.85 2.04 1.85
CA LYS A 281 -7.08 2.95 0.72
C LYS A 281 -6.07 2.74 -0.41
N LEU A 282 -4.79 2.57 -0.07
CA LEU A 282 -3.75 2.32 -1.07
C LEU A 282 -3.91 0.96 -1.73
N ILE A 283 -4.12 -0.09 -0.93
CA ILE A 283 -4.34 -1.45 -1.45
C ILE A 283 -5.62 -1.52 -2.28
N PHE A 284 -6.65 -0.74 -1.96
CA PHE A 284 -7.88 -0.66 -2.75
C PHE A 284 -7.65 -0.07 -4.13
N ILE A 285 -6.85 1.01 -4.25
CA ILE A 285 -6.47 1.58 -5.54
C ILE A 285 -5.63 0.59 -6.35
N ASP A 286 -4.69 -0.10 -5.70
CA ASP A 286 -3.89 -1.15 -6.32
C ASP A 286 -4.75 -2.32 -6.81
N ALA A 287 -5.74 -2.73 -6.02
CA ALA A 287 -6.70 -3.76 -6.39
C ALA A 287 -7.54 -3.37 -7.61
N ILE A 288 -8.03 -2.12 -7.69
CA ILE A 288 -8.76 -1.62 -8.88
C ILE A 288 -7.86 -1.69 -10.12
N SER A 289 -6.62 -1.22 -10.02
CA SER A 289 -5.66 -1.24 -11.12
C SER A 289 -5.36 -2.66 -11.57
N PHE A 290 -5.05 -3.56 -10.64
CA PHE A 290 -4.73 -4.95 -10.96
C PHE A 290 -5.93 -5.69 -11.58
N LEU A 291 -7.09 -5.66 -10.91
CA LEU A 291 -8.28 -6.41 -11.29
C LEU A 291 -8.98 -5.87 -12.55
N SER A 292 -8.70 -4.62 -12.94
CA SER A 292 -9.16 -4.06 -14.22
C SER A 292 -8.19 -4.35 -15.38
N GLY A 293 -7.14 -5.14 -15.18
CA GLY A 293 -6.10 -5.37 -16.19
C GLY A 293 -5.30 -4.10 -16.52
N LYS A 294 -5.09 -3.24 -15.52
CA LYS A 294 -4.41 -1.93 -15.62
C LYS A 294 -5.12 -0.90 -16.49
N ARG A 295 -6.40 -1.11 -16.83
CA ARG A 295 -7.22 -0.14 -17.57
C ARG A 295 -7.71 1.01 -16.68
N LEU A 296 -7.90 0.77 -15.38
CA LEU A 296 -8.21 1.79 -14.38
C LEU A 296 -6.99 1.99 -13.48
N THR A 297 -6.03 2.81 -13.93
CA THR A 297 -4.78 3.02 -13.21
C THR A 297 -4.48 4.50 -13.00
N LEU A 298 -3.84 4.84 -11.89
CA LEU A 298 -3.38 6.19 -11.60
C LEU A 298 -1.89 6.31 -11.94
N SER A 299 -1.45 7.51 -12.32
CA SER A 299 -0.01 7.78 -12.48
C SER A 299 0.71 7.56 -11.15
N LEU A 300 2.00 7.20 -11.21
CA LEU A 300 2.90 7.17 -10.05
C LEU A 300 3.49 8.55 -9.73
N ASP A 301 3.23 9.56 -10.56
CA ASP A 301 3.68 10.92 -10.32
C ASP A 301 2.99 11.53 -9.10
N ARG A 302 3.77 12.18 -8.23
CA ARG A 302 3.27 12.85 -7.02
C ARG A 302 3.71 14.30 -7.04
N TYR A 303 2.74 15.20 -7.05
CA TYR A 303 2.97 16.64 -6.96
C TYR A 303 2.81 17.07 -5.50
N ILE A 304 3.83 17.74 -4.97
CA ILE A 304 3.79 18.35 -3.64
C ILE A 304 3.92 19.86 -3.85
N LEU A 305 2.86 20.59 -3.55
CA LEU A 305 2.90 22.05 -3.53
C LEU A 305 3.15 22.50 -2.10
N VAL A 306 4.23 23.25 -1.90
CA VAL A 306 4.55 23.88 -0.62
C VAL A 306 4.34 25.37 -0.79
N ASP A 307 3.28 25.89 -0.19
CA ASP A 307 3.00 27.32 -0.17
C ASP A 307 3.62 27.96 1.08
N ILE A 308 4.18 29.17 0.93
CA ILE A 308 4.84 29.90 2.02
C ILE A 308 4.23 31.30 2.08
N ASP A 309 3.25 31.45 2.95
CA ASP A 309 2.59 32.73 3.20
C ASP A 309 3.38 33.62 4.19
N ASP A 310 2.97 34.90 4.26
CA ASP A 310 3.42 35.88 5.25
C ASP A 310 4.95 36.09 5.37
N ILE A 311 5.67 35.84 4.27
CA ILE A 311 7.13 35.94 4.19
C ILE A 311 7.66 37.26 4.76
N PHE A 312 6.90 38.36 4.59
CA PHE A 312 7.30 39.69 5.05
C PHE A 312 6.45 40.28 6.18
N VAL A 313 5.45 39.55 6.67
CA VAL A 313 4.38 40.10 7.55
C VAL A 313 4.43 39.52 8.97
N GLY A 314 5.42 38.68 9.29
CA GLY A 314 5.61 38.11 10.62
C GLY A 314 5.87 39.15 11.73
N LYS A 315 5.42 38.84 12.95
CA LYS A 315 5.69 39.64 14.16
C LYS A 315 7.19 39.73 14.45
N GLU A 316 7.61 40.81 15.10
CA GLU A 316 8.99 41.00 15.52
C GLU A 316 9.43 39.85 16.46
N GLY A 317 10.60 39.26 16.19
CA GLY A 317 11.10 38.06 16.89
C GLY A 317 10.78 36.72 16.22
N THR A 318 9.75 36.62 15.38
CA THR A 318 9.43 35.43 14.58
C THR A 318 9.49 35.66 13.07
N ARG A 319 9.64 36.92 12.65
CA ARG A 319 9.82 37.32 11.25
C ARG A 319 11.08 36.67 10.67
N MET A 320 10.92 36.06 9.50
CA MET A 320 12.01 35.45 8.76
C MET A 320 13.09 36.50 8.45
N ASN A 321 14.32 36.21 8.86
CA ASN A 321 15.46 37.09 8.60
C ASN A 321 16.36 36.51 7.49
N VAL A 322 17.34 37.30 7.06
CA VAL A 322 18.25 36.93 5.96
C VAL A 322 19.01 35.63 6.23
N LYS A 323 19.34 35.32 7.50
CA LYS A 323 20.02 34.06 7.86
C LYS A 323 19.08 32.86 7.65
N ASP A 324 17.81 32.99 8.04
CA ASP A 324 16.81 31.93 7.90
C ASP A 324 16.56 31.58 6.43
N VAL A 325 16.48 32.59 5.56
CA VAL A 325 16.32 32.41 4.11
C VAL A 325 17.54 31.70 3.52
N LYS A 326 18.76 32.12 3.90
CA LYS A 326 20.00 31.50 3.42
C LYS A 326 20.13 30.04 3.86
N VAL A 327 19.75 29.72 5.10
CA VAL A 327 19.69 28.34 5.59
C VAL A 327 18.63 27.54 4.83
N ARG A 328 17.46 28.13 4.51
CA ARG A 328 16.42 27.48 3.70
C ARG A 328 16.87 27.19 2.27
N THR A 329 17.65 28.07 1.63
CA THR A 329 18.21 27.79 0.30
C THR A 329 19.17 26.60 0.34
N PHE A 330 19.98 26.51 1.40
CA PHE A 330 20.88 25.38 1.63
C PHE A 330 20.11 24.08 1.93
N ILE A 331 19.05 24.15 2.76
CA ILE A 331 18.18 23.01 3.07
C ILE A 331 17.35 22.60 1.85
N ASN A 332 16.87 23.51 1.01
CA ASN A 332 16.18 23.14 -0.23
C ASN A 332 17.13 22.39 -1.17
N HIS A 333 18.38 22.83 -1.29
CA HIS A 333 19.38 22.06 -2.01
C HIS A 333 19.65 20.71 -1.35
N LEU A 334 19.73 20.63 -0.03
CA LEU A 334 19.92 19.37 0.71
C LEU A 334 18.71 18.42 0.61
N ILE A 335 17.48 18.93 0.64
CA ILE A 335 16.25 18.16 0.47
C ILE A 335 16.15 17.67 -0.97
N ILE A 336 16.44 18.50 -1.97
CA ILE A 336 16.51 18.06 -3.37
C ILE A 336 17.60 16.99 -3.54
N PHE A 337 18.76 17.16 -2.89
CA PHE A 337 19.86 16.20 -2.94
C PHE A 337 19.52 14.88 -2.22
N LEU A 338 18.92 14.92 -1.03
CA LEU A 338 18.43 13.76 -0.27
C LEU A 338 17.25 13.06 -0.97
N SER A 339 16.38 13.81 -1.66
CA SER A 339 15.31 13.26 -2.50
C SER A 339 15.88 12.53 -3.71
N LEU A 340 17.05 12.93 -4.23
CA LEU A 340 17.73 12.24 -5.32
C LEU A 340 18.49 10.99 -4.84
N THR A 341 19.02 10.98 -3.60
CA THR A 341 19.73 9.81 -3.04
C THR A 341 18.83 8.78 -2.37
N LEU A 342 17.65 9.14 -1.87
CA LEU A 342 16.67 8.19 -1.32
C LEU A 342 15.80 7.49 -2.38
N TRP A 343 15.95 7.86 -3.65
CA TRP A 343 15.20 7.31 -4.79
C TRP A 343 16.09 6.56 -5.81
N TYR A 344 17.31 6.18 -5.43
CA TYR A 344 18.16 5.24 -6.17
C TYR A 344 18.38 3.93 -5.41
#